data_AF-A0A918BZJ8-F1
#
_entry.id   AF-A0A918BZJ8-F1
#
_cell.length_a   1.000
_cell.length_b   1.000
_cell.length_c   1.000
_cell.angle_alpha   90.00
_cell.angle_beta   90.00
_cell.angle_gamma   90.00
#
_symmetry.space_group_name_H-M   'P 1'
#
loop_
_entity.id
_entity.type
_entity.pdbx_description
1 polymer ?
#
loop_
_entity_poly.entity_id
_entity_poly.type
_entity_poly.pdbx_seq_one_letter_code
_entity_poly.pdbx_strand_id
1 'polypeptide(L)'
;MTSDFDALQEAVRRSAEARQAEVQFCEAFINALYQCFRHANGPGLPLNNVSLDWADDAANRVRPVPLGGWHAAWIRLGLCEVYVRVRLDAGRFVGEYGPHGQFSQERTGEDDLLILARTILRDLVRQQRGVAAQAEQRLAN
;
A
#
# COMPACT_ATOMS: atom_id res chain seq x y z
N MET A 1 -15.96 13.62 -40.90
CA MET A 1 -15.69 12.19 -40.67
C MET A 1 -14.35 12.10 -39.98
N THR A 2 -14.34 11.82 -38.67
CA THR A 2 -13.11 11.57 -37.92
C THR A 2 -12.55 10.22 -38.37
N SER A 3 -11.25 10.14 -38.69
CA SER A 3 -10.68 8.88 -39.17
C SER A 3 -10.56 7.88 -38.02
N ASP A 4 -10.58 6.59 -38.33
CA ASP A 4 -10.39 5.52 -37.33
C ASP A 4 -9.05 5.66 -36.58
N PHE A 5 -8.05 6.25 -37.25
CA PHE A 5 -6.75 6.54 -36.65
C PHE A 5 -6.86 7.63 -35.57
N ASP A 6 -7.60 8.71 -35.82
CA ASP A 6 -7.82 9.77 -34.84
C ASP A 6 -8.60 9.25 -33.63
N ALA A 7 -9.60 8.38 -33.86
CA ALA A 7 -10.36 7.72 -32.80
C ALA A 7 -9.46 6.82 -31.92
N LEU A 8 -8.52 6.10 -32.54
CA LEU A 8 -7.54 5.30 -31.82
C LEU A 8 -6.56 6.17 -31.02
N GLN A 9 -6.02 7.23 -31.63
CA GLN A 9 -5.11 8.15 -30.93
C GLN A 9 -5.78 8.77 -29.69
N GLU A 10 -7.03 9.17 -29.82
CA GLU A 10 -7.81 9.74 -28.72
C GLU A 10 -8.13 8.70 -27.63
N ALA A 11 -8.38 7.44 -28.00
CA ALA A 11 -8.55 6.36 -27.04
C ALA A 11 -7.25 6.08 -26.26
N VAL A 12 -6.10 6.05 -26.96
CA VAL A 12 -4.78 5.85 -26.34
C VAL A 12 -4.45 6.98 -25.38
N ARG A 13 -4.69 8.24 -25.78
CA ARG A 13 -4.47 9.43 -24.93
C ARG A 13 -5.30 9.36 -23.66
N ARG A 14 -6.61 9.12 -23.77
CA ARG A 14 -7.50 8.99 -22.61
C ARG A 14 -7.10 7.86 -21.67
N SER A 15 -6.66 6.73 -22.22
CA SER A 15 -6.16 5.61 -21.41
C SER A 15 -4.87 5.97 -20.67
N ALA A 16 -3.95 6.69 -21.32
CA ALA A 16 -2.72 7.14 -20.69
C ALA A 16 -2.98 8.14 -19.55
N GLU A 17 -3.88 9.11 -19.77
CA GLU A 17 -4.28 10.10 -18.75
C GLU A 17 -4.95 9.45 -17.54
N ALA A 18 -5.90 8.55 -17.78
CA ALA A 18 -6.56 7.81 -16.70
C ALA A 18 -5.56 7.01 -15.86
N ARG A 19 -4.59 6.36 -16.52
CA ARG A 19 -3.54 5.59 -15.84
C ARG A 19 -2.65 6.49 -14.99
N GLN A 20 -2.25 7.64 -15.52
CA GLN A 20 -1.42 8.58 -14.77
C GLN A 20 -2.14 9.13 -13.54
N ALA A 21 -3.45 9.41 -13.64
CA ALA A 21 -4.26 9.83 -12.50
C ALA A 21 -4.35 8.72 -11.43
N GLU A 22 -4.56 7.47 -11.82
CA GLU A 22 -4.63 6.35 -10.88
C GLU A 22 -3.29 6.10 -10.16
N VAL A 23 -2.18 6.18 -10.89
CA VAL A 23 -0.82 6.12 -10.31
C VAL A 23 -0.67 7.18 -9.23
N GLN A 24 -0.99 8.44 -9.55
CA GLN A 24 -0.90 9.55 -8.60
C GLN A 24 -1.77 9.33 -7.36
N PHE A 25 -2.99 8.81 -7.53
CA PHE A 25 -3.87 8.51 -6.39
C PHE A 25 -3.34 7.39 -5.50
N CYS A 26 -2.84 6.30 -6.08
CA CYS A 26 -2.27 5.20 -5.32
C CYS A 26 -0.97 5.61 -4.61
N GLU A 27 -0.12 6.39 -5.28
CA GLU A 27 1.09 6.95 -4.68
C GLU A 27 0.75 7.92 -3.54
N ALA A 28 -0.24 8.81 -3.73
CA ALA A 28 -0.70 9.71 -2.69
C ALA A 28 -1.25 8.96 -1.48
N PHE A 29 -2.01 7.88 -1.70
CA PHE A 29 -2.52 7.02 -0.63
C PHE A 29 -1.39 6.37 0.17
N ILE A 30 -0.41 5.76 -0.50
CA ILE A 30 0.73 5.12 0.17
C ILE A 30 1.57 6.16 0.93
N ASN A 31 1.79 7.34 0.34
CA ASN A 31 2.48 8.43 1.03
C ASN A 31 1.72 8.90 2.28
N ALA A 32 0.40 9.07 2.18
CA ALA A 32 -0.42 9.47 3.32
C ALA A 32 -0.39 8.40 4.43
N LEU A 33 -0.49 7.13 4.06
CA LEU A 33 -0.35 6.01 5.00
C LEU A 33 1.04 5.99 5.67
N TYR A 34 2.10 6.23 4.91
CA TYR A 34 3.46 6.39 5.45
C TYR A 34 3.54 7.52 6.48
N GLN A 35 2.95 8.69 6.21
CA GLN A 35 2.90 9.79 7.18
C GLN A 35 2.12 9.37 8.43
N CYS A 36 0.97 8.72 8.27
CA CYS A 36 0.21 8.18 9.39
C CYS A 36 1.03 7.19 10.23
N PHE A 37 1.89 6.35 9.64
CA PHE A 37 2.79 5.50 10.43
C PHE A 37 3.80 6.29 11.26
N ARG A 38 4.30 7.44 10.77
CA ARG A 38 5.16 8.32 11.57
C ARG A 38 4.43 8.90 12.78
N HIS A 39 3.11 9.08 12.68
CA HIS A 39 2.26 9.68 13.71
C HIS A 39 1.41 8.69 14.53
N ALA A 40 1.40 7.41 14.15
CA ALA A 40 0.53 6.39 14.74
C ALA A 40 0.87 6.04 16.19
N ASN A 41 2.09 6.36 16.66
CA ASN A 41 2.50 6.11 18.04
C ASN A 41 1.92 7.14 19.02
N GLY A 42 1.45 6.64 20.17
CA GLY A 42 1.10 7.45 21.34
C GLY A 42 2.31 8.14 21.97
N PRO A 43 2.12 8.85 23.10
CA PRO A 43 3.14 9.73 23.67
C PRO A 43 4.37 8.92 24.09
N GLY A 44 5.50 9.11 23.39
CA GLY A 44 6.80 8.72 23.91
C GLY A 44 7.79 8.00 23.00
N LEU A 45 7.61 7.93 21.68
CA LEU A 45 8.70 7.98 20.67
C LEU A 45 8.13 7.74 19.25
N PRO A 46 8.35 8.64 18.28
CA PRO A 46 8.12 8.31 16.88
C PRO A 46 9.01 7.12 16.50
N LEU A 47 8.54 6.27 15.57
CA LEU A 47 9.46 5.40 14.84
C LEU A 47 10.42 6.33 14.09
N ASN A 48 11.56 6.66 14.69
CA ASN A 48 12.47 7.65 14.12
C ASN A 48 13.03 7.22 12.75
N ASN A 49 12.94 5.92 12.45
CA ASN A 49 13.45 5.30 11.23
C ASN A 49 12.30 4.71 10.39
N VAL A 50 11.27 5.52 10.08
CA VAL A 50 10.32 5.14 9.01
C VAL A 50 10.90 5.53 7.64
N SER A 51 11.06 4.56 6.73
CA SER A 51 11.37 4.82 5.32
C SER A 51 10.26 4.28 4.42
N LEU A 52 10.16 4.87 3.23
CA LEU A 52 9.27 4.43 2.17
C LEU A 52 10.12 4.15 0.94
N ASP A 53 10.00 2.93 0.43
CA ASP A 53 10.75 2.45 -0.72
C ASP A 53 9.76 1.86 -1.73
N TRP A 54 9.55 2.53 -2.85
CA TRP A 54 8.64 2.04 -3.90
C TRP A 54 9.10 0.68 -4.43
N ALA A 55 8.14 -0.19 -4.67
CA ALA A 55 8.39 -1.56 -5.09
C ALA A 55 7.53 -1.90 -6.31
N ASP A 56 8.08 -2.74 -7.17
CA ASP A 56 7.31 -3.39 -8.21
C ASP A 56 6.45 -4.51 -7.60
N ASP A 57 5.18 -4.61 -8.01
CA ASP A 57 4.35 -5.74 -7.61
C ASP A 57 4.90 -7.04 -8.21
N ALA A 58 5.39 -7.93 -7.37
CA ALA A 58 5.99 -9.20 -7.80
C ALA A 58 4.99 -10.10 -8.55
N ALA A 59 3.69 -9.96 -8.25
CA ALA A 59 2.60 -10.68 -8.92
C ALA A 59 2.23 -10.09 -10.29
N ASN A 60 2.56 -8.83 -10.57
CA ASN A 60 2.23 -8.16 -11.83
C ASN A 60 3.45 -7.48 -12.47
N ARG A 61 3.99 -8.13 -13.50
CA ARG A 61 5.17 -7.65 -14.24
C ARG A 61 4.85 -6.80 -15.47
N VAL A 62 3.57 -6.58 -15.79
CA VAL A 62 3.18 -5.79 -16.97
C VAL A 62 3.55 -4.32 -16.74
N ARG A 63 4.26 -3.72 -17.71
CA ARG A 63 4.66 -2.31 -17.67
C ARG A 63 4.25 -1.58 -18.96
N PRO A 64 3.63 -0.40 -18.86
CA PRO A 64 3.21 0.30 -17.64
C PRO A 64 2.07 -0.45 -16.91
N VAL A 65 1.90 -0.19 -15.61
CA VAL A 65 0.85 -0.82 -14.80
C VAL A 65 -0.52 -0.54 -15.44
N PRO A 66 -1.35 -1.57 -15.73
CA PRO A 66 -2.68 -1.35 -16.29
C PRO A 66 -3.60 -0.64 -15.29
N LEU A 67 -4.70 -0.05 -15.78
CA LEU A 67 -5.76 0.48 -14.90
C LEU A 67 -6.29 -0.62 -13.97
N GLY A 68 -6.55 -0.28 -12.72
CA GLY A 68 -6.90 -1.21 -11.63
C GLY A 68 -5.72 -2.08 -11.18
N GLY A 69 -4.50 -1.72 -11.57
CA GLY A 69 -3.29 -2.47 -11.25
C GLY A 69 -2.80 -2.22 -9.82
N TRP A 70 -1.92 -3.11 -9.34
CA TRP A 70 -1.33 -2.98 -8.02
C TRP A 70 -0.14 -2.02 -8.02
N HIS A 71 -0.13 -1.13 -7.04
CA HIS A 71 0.96 -0.23 -6.70
C HIS A 71 1.52 -0.64 -5.35
N ALA A 72 2.84 -0.84 -5.26
CA ALA A 72 3.44 -1.40 -4.06
C ALA A 72 4.59 -0.56 -3.51
N ALA A 73 4.81 -0.68 -2.21
CA ALA A 73 5.94 -0.10 -1.53
C ALA A 73 6.30 -0.91 -0.28
N TRP A 74 7.58 -0.86 0.08
CA TRP A 74 8.04 -1.26 1.40
C TRP A 74 8.02 -0.06 2.33
N ILE A 75 7.37 -0.21 3.48
CA ILE A 75 7.44 0.74 4.57
C ILE A 75 8.29 0.10 5.66
N ARG A 76 9.47 0.65 5.91
CA ARG A 76 10.33 0.19 7.00
C ARG A 76 9.95 0.94 8.26
N LEU A 77 9.79 0.23 9.37
CA LEU A 77 9.28 0.69 10.66
C LEU A 77 10.34 0.39 11.73
N GLY A 78 11.56 0.88 11.55
CA GLY A 78 12.69 0.57 12.43
C GLY A 78 13.19 -0.87 12.27
N LEU A 79 12.74 -1.79 13.14
CA LEU A 79 13.16 -3.21 13.14
C LEU A 79 12.24 -4.12 12.31
N CYS A 80 11.17 -3.56 11.75
CA CYS A 80 10.17 -4.28 10.99
C CYS A 80 10.06 -3.67 9.60
N GLU A 81 9.73 -4.45 8.60
CA GLU A 81 9.34 -3.94 7.28
C GLU A 81 7.96 -4.50 6.92
N VAL A 82 7.14 -3.67 6.29
CA VAL A 82 5.83 -4.08 5.79
C VAL A 82 5.77 -3.76 4.31
N TYR A 83 5.56 -4.81 3.52
CA TYR A 83 5.17 -4.67 2.13
C TYR A 83 3.70 -4.28 2.11
N VAL A 84 3.39 -3.17 1.45
CA VAL A 84 2.02 -2.70 1.22
C VAL A 84 1.80 -2.64 -0.28
N ARG A 85 0.68 -3.19 -0.74
CA ARG A 85 0.19 -2.94 -2.10
C ARG A 85 -1.24 -2.43 -2.07
N VAL A 86 -1.54 -1.49 -2.95
CA VAL A 86 -2.84 -0.85 -3.08
C VAL A 86 -3.24 -0.81 -4.55
N ARG A 87 -4.54 -0.84 -4.81
CA ARG A 87 -5.12 -0.51 -6.10
C ARG A 87 -6.41 0.28 -5.91
N LEU A 88 -6.81 1.01 -6.94
CA LEU A 88 -8.13 1.63 -7.00
C LEU A 88 -9.11 0.64 -7.63
N ASP A 89 -10.17 0.30 -6.91
CA ASP A 89 -11.24 -0.59 -7.37
C ASP A 89 -12.57 0.12 -7.17
N ALA A 90 -13.33 0.40 -8.23
CA ALA A 90 -14.63 1.06 -8.15
C ALA A 90 -14.68 2.32 -7.25
N GLY A 91 -13.59 3.12 -7.22
CA GLY A 91 -13.51 4.36 -6.43
C GLY A 91 -13.10 4.19 -4.96
N ARG A 92 -12.78 2.97 -4.52
CA ARG A 92 -12.21 2.68 -3.19
C ARG A 92 -10.79 2.16 -3.30
N PHE A 93 -9.97 2.45 -2.28
CA PHE A 93 -8.64 1.88 -2.15
C PHE A 93 -8.72 0.51 -1.50
N VAL A 94 -8.30 -0.52 -2.21
CA VAL A 94 -8.17 -1.87 -1.67
C VAL A 94 -6.70 -2.23 -1.63
N GLY A 95 -6.27 -2.85 -0.54
CA GLY A 95 -4.88 -3.17 -0.37
C GLY A 95 -4.61 -4.34 0.54
N GLU A 96 -3.34 -4.73 0.49
CA GLU A 96 -2.79 -5.82 1.27
C GLU A 96 -1.53 -5.34 1.98
N TYR A 97 -1.27 -5.89 3.15
CA TYR A 97 -0.07 -5.61 3.92
C TYR A 97 0.46 -6.87 4.60
N GLY A 98 1.76 -7.09 4.49
CA GLY A 98 2.39 -8.30 5.01
C GLY A 98 1.78 -9.59 4.41
N PRO A 99 1.86 -10.74 5.12
CA PRO A 99 1.47 -12.03 4.56
C PRO A 99 -0.05 -12.25 4.44
N HIS A 100 -0.84 -11.62 5.32
CA HIS A 100 -2.27 -11.91 5.47
C HIS A 100 -3.14 -10.67 5.72
N GLY A 101 -2.55 -9.48 5.79
CA GLY A 101 -3.29 -8.26 6.05
C GLY A 101 -4.01 -7.79 4.79
N GLN A 102 -5.28 -7.41 4.93
CA GLN A 102 -6.06 -6.78 3.86
C GLN A 102 -6.76 -5.54 4.41
N PHE A 103 -7.00 -4.55 3.55
CA PHE A 103 -7.80 -3.39 3.86
C PHE A 103 -8.64 -2.97 2.66
N SER A 104 -9.74 -2.28 2.96
CA SER A 104 -10.57 -1.58 1.99
C SER A 104 -10.94 -0.24 2.61
N GLN A 105 -10.65 0.85 1.90
CA GLN A 105 -10.92 2.21 2.34
C GLN A 105 -11.67 2.98 1.26
N GLU A 106 -12.90 3.37 1.61
CA GLU A 106 -13.69 4.32 0.81
C GLU A 106 -13.34 5.76 1.18
N ARG A 107 -12.93 5.99 2.43
CA ARG A 107 -12.53 7.29 2.95
C ARG A 107 -11.04 7.32 3.23
N THR A 108 -10.37 8.37 2.80
CA THR A 108 -8.93 8.57 2.95
C THR A 108 -8.60 9.81 3.78
N GLY A 109 -9.49 10.16 4.73
CA GLY A 109 -9.21 11.23 5.68
C GLY A 109 -8.05 10.84 6.59
N GLU A 110 -7.38 11.85 7.17
CA GLU A 110 -6.25 11.63 8.07
C GLU A 110 -6.59 10.68 9.22
N ASP A 111 -7.75 10.86 9.86
CA ASP A 111 -8.23 9.99 10.93
C ASP A 111 -8.45 8.54 10.47
N ASP A 112 -9.05 8.35 9.29
CA ASP A 112 -9.31 7.02 8.72
C ASP A 112 -7.99 6.28 8.43
N LEU A 113 -7.02 7.00 7.88
CA LEU A 113 -5.69 6.47 7.59
C LEU A 113 -4.87 6.23 8.87
N LEU A 114 -5.04 7.06 9.90
CA LEU A 114 -4.41 6.87 11.21
C LEU A 114 -4.95 5.62 11.91
N ILE A 115 -6.27 5.37 11.82
CA ILE A 115 -6.90 4.15 12.31
C ILE A 115 -6.36 2.93 11.55
N LEU A 116 -6.23 3.02 10.22
CA LEU A 116 -5.66 1.95 9.41
C LEU A 116 -4.20 1.67 9.81
N ALA A 117 -3.37 2.70 9.90
CA ALA A 117 -1.96 2.56 10.30
C ALA A 117 -1.82 1.88 11.66
N ARG A 118 -2.62 2.30 12.65
CA ARG A 118 -2.65 1.66 13.99
C ARG A 118 -3.11 0.21 13.95
N THR A 119 -4.07 -0.12 13.08
CA THR A 119 -4.55 -1.49 12.90
C THR A 119 -3.44 -2.36 12.32
N ILE A 120 -2.77 -1.90 11.26
CA ILE A 120 -1.62 -2.58 10.66
C ILE A 120 -0.52 -2.80 11.69
N LEU A 121 -0.12 -1.78 12.45
CA LEU A 121 0.90 -1.91 13.49
C LEU A 121 0.53 -2.96 14.53
N ARG A 122 -0.72 -2.96 14.99
CA ARG A 122 -1.21 -3.93 15.97
C ARG A 122 -1.13 -5.37 15.43
N ASP A 123 -1.50 -5.57 14.18
CA ASP A 123 -1.49 -6.89 13.55
C ASP A 123 -0.06 -7.38 13.30
N LEU A 124 0.86 -6.50 12.89
CA LEU A 124 2.29 -6.82 12.76
C LEU A 124 2.90 -7.24 14.11
N VAL A 125 2.62 -6.51 15.19
CA VAL A 125 3.10 -6.87 16.54
C VAL A 125 2.56 -8.24 16.98
N ARG A 126 1.29 -8.54 16.69
CA ARG A 126 0.70 -9.85 16.99
C ARG A 126 1.39 -10.97 16.21
N GLN A 127 1.65 -10.77 14.93
CA GLN A 127 2.33 -11.74 14.08
C GLN A 127 3.75 -12.03 14.58
N GLN A 128 4.53 -10.99 14.91
CA GLN A 128 5.88 -11.16 15.44
C GLN A 128 5.92 -11.95 16.75
N ARG A 129 5.01 -11.67 17.68
CA ARG A 129 4.90 -12.43 18.94
C ARG A 129 4.54 -13.90 18.71
N GLY A 130 3.63 -14.17 17.76
CA GLY A 130 3.26 -15.53 17.39
C GLY A 130 4.45 -16.32 16.80
N VAL A 131 5.26 -15.69 15.96
CA VAL A 131 6.47 -16.30 15.40
C VAL A 131 7.51 -16.59 16.49
N ALA A 132 7.74 -15.65 17.42
CA ALA A 132 8.67 -15.85 18.52
C ALA A 132 8.27 -17.03 19.41
N ALA A 133 6.99 -17.14 19.78
CA ALA A 133 6.48 -18.24 20.60
C ALA A 133 6.64 -19.61 19.92
N GLN A 134 6.44 -19.69 18.60
CA GLN A 134 6.65 -20.93 17.84
C GLN A 134 8.13 -21.33 17.78
N ALA A 135 9.04 -20.37 17.71
CA ALA A 135 10.48 -20.64 17.70
C ALA A 135 10.96 -21.19 19.05
N GLU A 136 10.50 -20.60 20.16
CA GLU A 136 10.79 -21.10 21.51
C GLU A 136 10.30 -22.54 21.71
N GLN A 137 9.11 -22.86 21.22
CA GLN A 137 8.54 -24.21 21.32
C GLN A 137 9.27 -25.26 20.46
N ARG A 138 9.93 -24.85 19.37
CA ARG A 138 10.78 -25.74 18.54
C ARG A 138 12.14 -26.02 19.16
N LEU A 139 12.65 -25.10 19.97
CA LEU A 139 13.93 -25.26 20.68
C LEU A 139 13.77 -26.07 21.98
N ALA A 140 12.55 -26.15 22.50
CA ALA A 140 12.21 -26.93 23.70
C ALA A 140 11.85 -28.40 23.43
N ASN A 141 11.75 -28.81 22.16
CA ASN A 141 11.51 -30.20 21.72
C ASN A 141 12.76 -30.76 21.02
#